data_AF-A0A4V3BI02-F1
#
_entry.id   AF-A0A4V3BI02-F1
#
_cell.length_a   1.000
_cell.length_b   1.000
_cell.length_c   1.000
_cell.angle_alpha   90.00
_cell.angle_beta   90.00
_cell.angle_gamma   90.00
#
_symmetry.space_group_name_H-M   'P 1'
#
loop_
_entity.id
_entity.type
_entity.pdbx_description
1 polymer ?
#
loop_
_entity_poly.entity_id
_entity_poly.type
_entity_poly.pdbx_seq_one_letter_code
_entity_poly.pdbx_strand_id
1 'polypeptide(L)'
;RWMSDVNHRLTKTLVDHYGANTLFVLEDLTDVRFATEKTAKDKRYEMVSWAFYQFEQFLTYKANLNSSAVVKVPAKYTSQRCPKCGRIRKENRDHQLHLYVCDRCGYKSNDDRLASMNIQFLGTLYRSGEEAPQFNKQASAE
;
A
#
# COMPACT_ATOMS: atom_id res chain seq x y z
N ARG A 1 19.69 0.44 -12.73
CA ARG A 1 19.42 -0.11 -14.09
C ARG A 1 18.39 -1.25 -14.04
N TRP A 2 18.65 -2.39 -13.38
CA TRP A 2 17.69 -3.51 -13.30
C TRP A 2 16.33 -3.14 -12.66
N MET A 3 16.31 -2.57 -11.44
CA MET A 3 15.05 -2.21 -10.78
C MET A 3 14.20 -1.22 -11.59
N SER A 4 14.86 -0.30 -12.30
CA SER A 4 14.18 0.65 -13.20
C SER A 4 13.49 -0.05 -14.36
N ASP A 5 14.11 -1.08 -14.94
CA ASP A 5 13.49 -1.91 -15.99
C ASP A 5 12.29 -2.67 -15.44
N VAL A 6 12.44 -3.28 -14.26
CA VAL A 6 11.34 -3.97 -13.56
C VAL A 6 10.17 -3.02 -13.33
N ASN A 7 10.41 -1.84 -12.75
CA ASN A 7 9.38 -0.83 -12.55
C ASN A 7 8.73 -0.38 -13.86
N HIS A 8 9.51 -0.18 -14.93
CA HIS A 8 8.95 0.15 -16.25
C HIS A 8 8.02 -0.94 -16.76
N ARG A 9 8.43 -2.21 -16.68
CA ARG A 9 7.64 -3.34 -17.18
C ARG A 9 6.38 -3.52 -16.36
N LEU A 10 6.48 -3.53 -15.02
CA LEU A 10 5.33 -3.70 -14.13
C LEU A 10 4.30 -2.59 -14.31
N THR A 11 4.71 -1.32 -14.29
CA THR A 11 3.78 -0.20 -14.43
C THR A 11 3.13 -0.17 -15.82
N LYS A 12 3.83 -0.60 -16.87
CA LYS A 12 3.23 -0.77 -18.20
C LYS A 12 2.18 -1.89 -18.18
N THR A 13 2.54 -3.07 -17.67
CA THR A 13 1.62 -4.20 -17.55
C THR A 13 0.36 -3.85 -16.77
N LEU A 14 0.47 -3.11 -15.66
CA LEU A 14 -0.68 -2.68 -14.87
C LEU A 14 -1.62 -1.77 -15.67
N VAL A 15 -1.08 -0.74 -16.31
CA VAL A 15 -1.88 0.22 -17.09
C VAL A 15 -2.54 -0.45 -18.30
N ASP A 16 -1.81 -1.34 -18.99
CA ASP A 16 -2.32 -2.09 -20.14
C ASP A 16 -3.41 -3.09 -19.73
N HIS A 17 -3.24 -3.76 -18.57
CA HIS A 17 -4.17 -4.79 -18.09
C HIS A 17 -5.50 -4.22 -17.60
N TYR A 18 -5.47 -3.16 -16.79
CA TYR A 18 -6.69 -2.57 -16.22
C TYR A 18 -7.36 -1.54 -17.14
N GLY A 19 -6.60 -0.93 -18.06
CA GLY A 19 -7.14 -0.03 -19.07
C GLY A 19 -7.53 1.36 -18.55
N ALA A 20 -8.24 2.11 -19.40
CA ALA A 20 -8.68 3.46 -19.14
C ALA A 20 -9.75 3.55 -18.05
N ASN A 21 -9.88 4.73 -17.42
CA ASN A 21 -10.80 4.98 -16.30
C ASN A 21 -10.51 4.13 -15.05
N THR A 22 -9.26 3.69 -14.89
CA THR A 22 -8.81 2.98 -13.69
C THR A 22 -8.27 3.98 -12.67
N LEU A 23 -8.68 3.81 -11.41
CA LEU A 23 -8.05 4.47 -10.28
C LEU A 23 -7.09 3.51 -9.59
N PHE A 24 -5.80 3.74 -9.74
CA PHE A 24 -4.76 3.05 -8.99
C PHE A 24 -4.57 3.73 -7.63
N VAL A 25 -4.41 2.94 -6.58
CA VAL A 25 -4.31 3.44 -5.22
C VAL A 25 -3.01 2.91 -4.63
N LEU A 26 -2.15 3.82 -4.17
CA LEU A 26 -0.87 3.50 -3.56
C LEU A 26 -0.82 4.03 -2.14
N GLU A 27 -0.04 3.39 -1.28
CA GLU A 27 0.30 3.97 0.01
C GLU A 27 1.23 5.16 -0.16
N ASP A 28 1.05 6.17 0.67
CA ASP A 28 2.02 7.24 0.83
C ASP A 28 3.18 6.76 1.71
N LEU A 29 4.33 6.53 1.06
CA LEU A 29 5.55 6.05 1.68
C LEU A 29 6.61 7.15 1.85
N THR A 30 6.28 8.43 1.64
CA THR A 30 7.24 9.55 1.64
C THR A 30 8.07 9.63 2.93
N ASP A 31 7.49 9.30 4.09
CA ASP A 31 8.18 9.31 5.39
C ASP A 31 8.45 7.91 5.97
N VAL A 32 8.25 6.85 5.19
CA VAL A 32 8.45 5.48 5.65
C VAL A 32 9.93 5.11 5.56
N ARG A 33 10.52 4.80 6.72
CA ARG A 33 11.90 4.31 6.83
C ARG A 33 11.92 2.78 6.80
N PHE A 34 12.39 2.19 5.71
CA PHE A 34 12.63 0.76 5.64
C PHE A 34 13.85 0.39 6.48
N ALA A 35 13.63 -0.33 7.58
CA ALA A 35 14.70 -0.83 8.43
C ALA A 35 15.46 -1.95 7.72
N THR A 36 16.58 -1.63 7.07
CA THR A 36 17.53 -2.63 6.56
C THR A 36 18.67 -2.79 7.56
N GLU A 37 18.58 -3.84 8.38
CA GLU A 37 19.49 -4.10 9.51
C GLU A 37 20.94 -4.42 9.09
N LYS A 38 21.24 -4.59 7.79
CA LYS A 38 22.52 -5.15 7.29
C LYS A 38 23.35 -4.30 6.32
N THR A 39 23.13 -2.99 6.18
CA THR A 39 23.92 -2.11 5.28
C THR A 39 24.55 -0.93 6.04
N ALA A 40 25.53 -0.17 5.53
CA ALA A 40 26.03 1.03 6.20
C ALA A 40 24.97 2.17 6.19
N LYS A 41 24.88 2.97 7.28
CA LYS A 41 23.78 3.94 7.53
C LYS A 41 23.55 4.95 6.40
N ASP A 42 24.61 5.32 5.69
CA ASP A 42 24.68 6.28 4.59
C ASP A 42 24.11 5.76 3.26
N LYS A 43 24.19 4.44 3.00
CA LYS A 43 23.66 3.82 1.76
C LYS A 43 22.30 3.13 1.92
N ARG A 44 21.73 3.14 3.14
CA ARG A 44 20.44 2.48 3.48
C ARG A 44 19.21 3.19 2.92
N TYR A 45 19.21 4.52 2.99
CA TYR A 45 18.02 5.34 2.70
C TYR A 45 17.69 5.39 1.19
N GLU A 46 18.72 5.40 0.35
CA GLU A 46 18.57 5.70 -1.07
C GLU A 46 18.15 4.49 -1.92
N MET A 47 18.49 3.25 -1.55
CA MET A 47 18.27 2.11 -2.47
C MET A 47 16.83 1.58 -2.49
N VAL A 48 16.14 1.54 -1.35
CA VAL A 48 14.79 0.92 -1.24
C VAL A 48 13.69 1.95 -1.49
N SER A 49 13.78 3.11 -0.85
CA SER A 49 12.77 4.17 -1.00
C SER A 49 12.73 4.73 -2.42
N TRP A 50 13.88 4.80 -3.12
CA TRP A 50 13.93 5.24 -4.50
C TRP A 50 13.18 4.29 -5.45
N ALA A 51 13.22 2.98 -5.22
CA ALA A 51 12.52 2.02 -6.07
C ALA A 51 11.00 2.20 -5.99
N PHE A 52 10.45 2.45 -4.80
CA PHE A 52 9.03 2.72 -4.60
C PHE A 52 8.61 4.08 -5.17
N TYR A 53 9.41 5.12 -4.89
CA TYR A 53 9.18 6.44 -5.46
C TYR A 53 9.20 6.40 -7.00
N GLN A 54 10.19 5.73 -7.59
CA GLN A 54 10.28 5.57 -9.04
C GLN A 54 9.09 4.77 -9.61
N PHE A 55 8.65 3.71 -8.91
CA PHE A 55 7.46 2.96 -9.31
C PHE A 55 6.23 3.85 -9.33
N GLU A 56 6.01 4.66 -8.29
CA GLU A 56 4.93 5.65 -8.22
C GLU A 56 5.00 6.61 -9.40
N GLN A 57 6.17 7.23 -9.66
CA GLN A 57 6.33 8.16 -10.78
C GLN A 57 5.98 7.49 -12.12
N PHE A 58 6.47 6.26 -12.34
CA PHE A 58 6.21 5.52 -13.57
C PHE A 58 4.75 5.12 -13.74
N LEU A 59 4.09 4.71 -12.67
CA LEU A 59 2.67 4.37 -12.70
C LEU A 59 1.84 5.62 -12.98
N THR A 60 2.13 6.72 -12.28
CA THR A 60 1.40 7.98 -12.40
C THR A 60 1.42 8.53 -13.82
N TYR A 61 2.60 8.67 -14.44
CA TYR A 61 2.64 9.24 -15.79
C TYR A 61 1.98 8.31 -16.83
N LYS A 62 2.15 6.98 -16.71
CA LYS A 62 1.53 6.02 -17.65
C LYS A 62 0.03 5.92 -17.47
N ALA A 63 -0.46 5.97 -16.23
CA ALA A 63 -1.88 6.01 -15.95
C ALA A 63 -2.51 7.25 -16.60
N ASN A 64 -1.90 8.43 -16.42
CA ASN A 64 -2.37 9.68 -17.04
C ASN A 64 -2.42 9.60 -18.57
N LEU A 65 -1.41 9.00 -19.22
CA LEU A 65 -1.41 8.78 -20.66
C LEU A 65 -2.54 7.84 -21.14
N ASN A 66 -3.07 6.99 -20.25
CA ASN A 66 -4.14 6.05 -20.55
C ASN A 66 -5.51 6.48 -19.96
N SER A 67 -5.72 7.77 -19.67
CA SER A 67 -6.97 8.26 -19.04
C SER A 67 -7.32 7.56 -17.71
N SER A 68 -6.29 7.21 -16.96
CA SER A 68 -6.36 6.61 -15.63
C SER A 68 -5.66 7.51 -14.62
N ALA A 69 -5.89 7.29 -13.33
CA ALA A 69 -5.33 8.13 -12.27
C ALA A 69 -4.63 7.29 -11.19
N VAL A 70 -3.68 7.90 -10.50
CA VAL A 70 -3.06 7.36 -9.28
C VAL A 70 -3.43 8.28 -8.12
N VAL A 71 -3.88 7.70 -7.01
CA VAL A 71 -4.10 8.41 -5.75
C VAL A 71 -3.25 7.77 -4.65
N LYS A 72 -2.72 8.61 -3.76
CA LYS A 72 -1.98 8.18 -2.57
C LYS A 72 -2.89 8.20 -1.36
N VAL A 73 -2.81 7.18 -0.51
CA VAL A 73 -3.53 7.08 0.75
C VAL A 73 -2.56 6.86 1.91
N PRO A 74 -2.85 7.31 3.14
CA PRO A 74 -1.94 7.11 4.26
C PRO A 74 -1.64 5.62 4.52
N ALA A 75 -0.35 5.25 4.63
CA ALA A 75 0.08 3.88 4.94
C ALA A 75 -0.29 3.42 6.37
N LYS A 76 -0.81 4.32 7.19
CA LYS A 76 -1.08 4.08 8.61
C LYS A 76 -2.19 3.02 8.76
N TYR A 77 -1.87 1.92 9.45
CA TYR A 77 -2.76 0.81 9.80
C TYR A 77 -3.36 -0.03 8.66
N THR A 78 -3.04 0.26 7.39
CA THR A 78 -3.47 -0.52 6.22
C THR A 78 -3.12 -2.01 6.35
N SER A 79 -1.98 -2.35 6.94
CA SER A 79 -1.55 -3.73 7.18
C SER A 79 -2.01 -4.34 8.52
N GLN A 80 -2.72 -3.59 9.35
CA GLN A 80 -3.12 -4.00 10.71
C GLN A 80 -4.63 -4.07 10.90
N ARG A 81 -5.39 -3.39 10.02
CA ARG A 81 -6.85 -3.33 10.07
C ARG A 81 -7.47 -4.60 9.51
N CYS A 82 -8.39 -5.21 10.24
CA CYS A 82 -9.21 -6.29 9.70
C CYS A 82 -10.22 -5.72 8.68
N PRO A 83 -10.26 -6.19 7.43
CA PRO A 83 -11.18 -5.70 6.41
C PRO A 83 -12.64 -6.07 6.73
N LYS A 84 -12.86 -7.10 7.55
CA LYS A 84 -14.21 -7.59 7.91
C LYS A 84 -14.85 -6.80 9.05
N CYS A 85 -14.11 -6.55 10.14
CA CYS A 85 -14.69 -5.95 11.35
C CYS A 85 -14.05 -4.61 11.76
N GLY A 86 -13.09 -4.11 11.00
CA GLY A 86 -12.42 -2.83 11.26
C GLY A 86 -11.46 -2.82 12.45
N ARG A 87 -11.27 -3.93 13.17
CA ARG A 87 -10.31 -4.03 14.29
C ARG A 87 -8.89 -3.74 13.82
N ILE A 88 -8.22 -2.77 14.44
CA ILE A 88 -6.82 -2.45 14.17
C ILE A 88 -5.97 -3.00 15.31
N ARG A 89 -5.17 -4.02 15.01
CA ARG A 89 -4.29 -4.66 15.98
C ARG A 89 -3.06 -5.23 15.28
N LYS A 90 -1.87 -4.80 15.70
CA LYS A 90 -0.60 -5.23 15.09
C LYS A 90 -0.34 -6.72 15.32
N GLU A 91 -0.69 -7.23 16.49
CA GLU A 91 -0.48 -8.63 16.87
C GLU A 91 -1.35 -9.63 16.08
N ASN A 92 -2.34 -9.14 15.32
CA ASN A 92 -3.12 -9.99 14.41
C ASN A 92 -2.33 -10.40 13.15
N ARG A 93 -1.12 -9.84 12.95
CA ARG A 93 -0.25 -10.11 11.80
C ARG A 93 0.99 -10.88 12.26
N ASP A 94 1.25 -12.00 11.60
CA ASP A 94 2.50 -12.76 11.67
C ASP A 94 3.25 -12.58 10.34
N HIS A 95 4.33 -11.79 10.40
CA HIS A 95 5.17 -11.48 9.23
C HIS A 95 6.03 -12.66 8.77
N GLN A 96 6.36 -13.60 9.66
CA GLN A 96 7.20 -14.75 9.28
C GLN A 96 6.40 -15.76 8.46
N LEU A 97 5.12 -15.91 8.80
CA LEU A 97 4.22 -16.83 8.12
C LEU A 97 3.39 -16.17 7.00
N HIS A 98 3.57 -14.87 6.78
CA HIS A 98 2.73 -14.05 5.90
C HIS A 98 1.23 -14.27 6.15
N LEU A 99 0.85 -14.25 7.43
CA LEU A 99 -0.46 -14.63 7.91
C LEU A 99 -1.09 -13.52 8.74
N TYR A 100 -2.37 -13.26 8.49
CA TYR A 100 -3.21 -12.43 9.34
C TYR A 100 -4.34 -13.26 9.94
N VAL A 101 -4.57 -13.13 11.24
CA VAL A 101 -5.70 -13.71 11.96
C VAL A 101 -6.32 -12.65 12.87
N CYS A 102 -7.59 -12.30 12.62
CA CYS A 102 -8.28 -11.33 13.46
C CYS A 102 -8.73 -11.95 14.79
N ASP A 103 -8.20 -11.44 15.91
CA ASP A 103 -8.62 -11.78 17.27
C ASP A 103 -10.13 -11.59 17.55
N ARG A 104 -10.76 -10.58 16.92
CA ARG A 104 -12.16 -10.22 17.18
C ARG A 104 -13.16 -11.06 16.38
N CYS A 105 -12.90 -11.33 15.11
CA CYS A 105 -13.90 -11.92 14.20
C CYS A 105 -13.44 -13.18 13.47
N GLY A 106 -12.24 -13.67 13.77
CA GLY A 106 -11.67 -14.88 13.18
C GLY A 106 -11.28 -14.78 11.70
N TYR A 107 -11.37 -13.60 11.08
CA TYR A 107 -10.96 -13.43 9.67
C TYR A 107 -9.49 -13.82 9.49
N LYS A 108 -9.23 -14.69 8.51
CA LYS A 108 -7.90 -15.21 8.19
C LYS A 108 -7.57 -14.95 6.72
N SER A 109 -6.38 -14.43 6.44
CA SER A 109 -5.88 -14.19 5.08
C SER A 109 -4.35 -14.13 5.09
N ASN A 110 -3.73 -14.21 3.92
CA ASN A 110 -2.39 -13.67 3.75
C ASN A 110 -2.38 -12.17 4.13
N ASP A 111 -1.32 -11.72 4.79
CA ASP A 111 -1.20 -10.38 5.37
C ASP A 111 -1.00 -9.27 4.33
N ASP A 112 -0.23 -9.54 3.28
CA ASP A 112 -0.04 -8.61 2.16
C ASP A 112 -1.34 -8.47 1.34
N ARG A 113 -2.06 -9.58 1.12
CA ARG A 113 -3.40 -9.54 0.52
C ARG A 113 -4.36 -8.67 1.34
N LEU A 114 -4.33 -8.78 2.67
CA LEU A 114 -5.15 -7.97 3.55
C LEU A 114 -4.78 -6.49 3.47
N ALA A 115 -3.50 -6.16 3.40
CA ALA A 115 -3.05 -4.78 3.20
C ALA A 115 -3.60 -4.21 1.88
N SER A 116 -3.49 -4.95 0.78
CA SER A 116 -4.06 -4.57 -0.53
C SER A 116 -5.58 -4.35 -0.48
N MET A 117 -6.33 -5.17 0.27
CA MET A 117 -7.77 -4.96 0.46
C MET A 117 -8.07 -3.66 1.20
N ASN A 118 -7.28 -3.32 2.21
CA ASN A 118 -7.47 -2.07 2.95
C ASN A 118 -7.09 -0.84 2.11
N ILE A 119 -6.04 -0.91 1.29
CA ILE A 119 -5.67 0.15 0.34
C ILE A 119 -6.80 0.35 -0.68
N GLN A 120 -7.33 -0.73 -1.26
CA GLN A 120 -8.49 -0.68 -2.16
C GLN A 120 -9.71 -0.03 -1.48
N PHE A 121 -9.96 -0.35 -0.21
CA PHE A 121 -11.06 0.23 0.55
C PHE A 121 -10.92 1.75 0.68
N LEU A 122 -9.72 2.25 1.01
CA LEU A 122 -9.45 3.70 1.05
C LEU A 122 -9.67 4.35 -0.32
N GLY A 123 -9.24 3.70 -1.42
CA GLY A 123 -9.53 4.20 -2.76
C GLY A 123 -11.01 4.23 -3.12
N THR A 124 -11.80 3.29 -2.58
CA THR A 124 -13.25 3.28 -2.75
C THR A 124 -13.91 4.46 -2.03
N LEU A 125 -13.45 4.78 -0.82
CA LEU A 125 -13.89 5.96 -0.07
C LEU A 125 -13.51 7.25 -0.79
N TYR A 126 -12.28 7.34 -1.29
CA TYR A 126 -11.83 8.46 -2.12
C TYR A 126 -12.76 8.68 -3.31
N ARG A 127 -13.06 7.61 -4.06
CA ARG A 127 -13.98 7.68 -5.20
C ARG A 127 -15.41 8.07 -4.80
N SER A 128 -15.85 7.81 -3.57
CA SER A 128 -17.15 8.24 -3.07
C SER A 128 -17.22 9.71 -2.62
N GLY A 129 -16.10 10.45 -2.69
CA GLY A 129 -16.03 11.87 -2.37
C GLY A 129 -15.36 12.21 -1.03
N GLU A 130 -14.77 11.23 -0.34
CA GLU A 130 -13.95 11.51 0.85
C GLU A 130 -12.54 11.94 0.41
N GLU A 131 -12.16 13.20 0.63
CA GLU A 131 -10.90 13.75 0.07
C GLU A 131 -9.63 13.08 0.63
N ALA A 132 -9.64 12.69 1.91
CA ALA A 132 -8.47 12.15 2.60
C ALA A 132 -8.81 10.95 3.50
N PRO A 133 -9.24 9.81 2.90
CA PRO A 133 -9.66 8.66 3.66
C PRO A 133 -8.48 8.02 4.39
N GLN A 134 -8.67 7.73 5.66
CA GLN A 134 -7.62 7.19 6.51
C GLN A 134 -8.16 6.33 7.64
N PHE A 135 -7.32 5.42 8.14
CA PHE A 135 -7.64 4.64 9.31
C PHE A 135 -7.12 5.30 10.58
N ASN A 136 -7.97 5.31 11.60
CA ASN A 136 -7.62 5.76 12.94
C ASN A 136 -7.92 4.65 13.94
N LYS A 137 -7.01 4.42 14.89
CA LYS A 137 -7.26 3.53 16.01
C LYS A 137 -8.25 4.24 16.92
N GLN A 138 -9.42 3.66 17.15
CA GLN A 138 -10.33 4.17 18.19
C GLN A 138 -9.57 4.16 19.51
N ALA A 139 -9.68 5.25 20.29
CA ALA A 139 -9.19 5.26 21.66
C ALA A 139 -9.84 4.07 22.37
N SER A 140 -9.03 3.16 22.90
CA SER A 140 -9.53 2.09 23.74
C SER A 140 -10.26 2.73 24.92
N ALA A 141 -11.56 2.45 25.06
CA ALA A 141 -12.14 2.44 26.39
C ALA A 141 -11.34 1.38 27.17
N GLU A 142 -10.75 1.81 28.28
CA GLU A 142 -9.96 1.00 29.21
C GLU A 142 -10.69 -0.27 29.64
#